data_AF-A0A1L3GS51-F1
#
_entry.id   AF-A0A1L3GS51-F1
#
_cell.length_a   1.000
_cell.length_b   1.000
_cell.length_c   1.000
_cell.angle_alpha   90.00
_cell.angle_beta   90.00
_cell.angle_gamma   90.00
#
_symmetry.space_group_name_H-M   'P 1'
#
loop_
_entity.id
_entity.type
_entity.pdbx_description
1 polymer ?
#
loop_
_entity_poly.entity_id
_entity_poly.type
_entity_poly.pdbx_seq_one_letter_code
_entity_poly.pdbx_strand_id
1 'polypeptide(L)' 'MKKIISLTFLQRDTVRANHPDLWKKCTYLDTGKLSVKLYSWRYSTTVENALALRLMGLCTIEDQVD' A
#
# COMPACT_ATOMS: atom_id res chain seq x y z
N MET A 1 15.73 2.25 -0.79
CA MET A 1 14.80 3.37 -0.48
C MET A 1 13.40 2.81 -0.28
N LYS A 2 12.61 3.34 0.66
CA LYS A 2 11.22 2.90 0.88
C LYS A 2 10.24 3.86 0.18
N LYS A 3 9.13 3.34 -0.32
CA LYS A 3 8.01 4.09 -0.88
C LYS A 3 6.77 3.94 -0.02
N ILE A 4 5.92 4.95 -0.04
CA ILE A 4 4.63 4.94 0.63
C ILE A 4 3.57 4.55 -0.40
N ILE A 5 2.73 3.60 -0.02
CA ILE A 5 1.58 3.17 -0.81
C ILE A 5 0.31 3.32 0.02
N SER A 6 -0.80 3.56 -0.66
CA SER A 6 -2.13 3.56 -0.10
C SER A 6 -2.88 2.33 -0.59
N LEU A 7 -3.50 1.59 0.34
CA LEU A 7 -4.35 0.43 0.06
C LEU A 7 -5.75 0.72 0.57
N THR A 8 -6.78 0.61 -0.27
CA THR A 8 -8.17 0.54 0.21
C THR A 8 -8.38 -0.75 1.04
N PHE A 9 -9.46 -0.85 1.80
CA PHE A 9 -9.77 -2.09 2.53
C PHE A 9 -9.88 -3.32 1.61
N LEU A 10 -10.52 -3.16 0.44
CA LEU A 10 -10.65 -4.24 -0.54
C LEU A 10 -9.28 -4.67 -1.09
N GLN A 11 -8.43 -3.71 -1.43
CA GLN A 11 -7.07 -3.97 -1.91
C GLN A 11 -6.23 -4.64 -0.83
N ARG A 12 -6.29 -4.16 0.42
CA ARG A 12 -5.62 -4.77 1.56
C ARG A 12 -6.03 -6.23 1.73
N ASP A 13 -7.33 -6.50 1.71
CA ASP A 13 -7.84 -7.86 1.94
C ASP A 13 -7.47 -8.78 0.75
N THR A 14 -7.49 -8.25 -0.47
CA THR A 14 -6.98 -8.96 -1.66
C THR A 14 -5.50 -9.29 -1.56
N VAL A 15 -4.65 -8.33 -1.16
CA VAL A 15 -3.20 -8.55 -0.99
C VAL A 15 -2.95 -9.57 0.12
N ARG A 16 -3.70 -9.52 1.22
CA ARG A 16 -3.60 -10.49 2.32
C ARG A 16 -3.99 -11.91 1.90
N ALA A 17 -5.05 -12.06 1.10
CA ALA A 17 -5.55 -13.36 0.68
C ALA A 17 -4.72 -13.98 -0.46
N ASN A 18 -4.39 -13.18 -1.48
CA ASN A 18 -3.83 -13.68 -2.74
C ASN A 18 -2.31 -13.49 -2.85
N HIS A 19 -1.73 -12.54 -2.11
CA HIS A 19 -0.30 -12.21 -2.17
C HIS A 19 0.32 -12.07 -0.77
N PRO A 20 0.23 -13.10 0.09
CA PRO A 20 0.67 -13.02 1.49
C PRO A 20 2.16 -12.68 1.64
N ASP A 21 3.00 -13.02 0.65
CA ASP A 21 4.43 -12.69 0.65
C ASP A 21 4.69 -11.20 0.41
N LEU A 22 3.88 -10.54 -0.42
CA LEU A 22 3.93 -9.09 -0.60
C LEU A 22 3.35 -8.37 0.62
N TRP A 23 2.29 -8.91 1.21
CA TRP A 23 1.69 -8.38 2.44
C TRP A 23 2.71 -8.29 3.58
N LYS A 24 3.48 -9.37 3.83
CA LYS A 24 4.52 -9.40 4.88
C LYS A 24 5.63 -8.35 4.67
N LYS A 25 5.80 -7.88 3.44
CA LYS A 25 6.78 -6.85 3.07
C LYS A 25 6.20 -5.42 3.11
N CYS A 26 4.94 -5.26 3.48
CA CYS A 26 4.28 -3.98 3.68
C CYS A 26 4.21 -3.66 5.17
N THR A 27 4.81 -2.55 5.59
CA THR A 27 4.76 -2.08 6.98
C THR A 27 3.66 -1.03 7.09
N TYR A 28 2.66 -1.26 7.95
CA TYR A 28 1.63 -0.26 8.21
C TYR A 28 2.27 1.01 8.80
N LEU A 29 1.94 2.16 8.22
CA LEU A 29 2.35 3.45 8.75
C LEU A 29 1.21 3.98 9.60
N ASP A 30 1.39 3.91 10.91
CA ASP A 30 0.44 4.37 11.95
C ASP A 30 0.18 5.90 11.94
N THR A 31 0.55 6.58 10.84
CA THR A 31 0.38 8.04 10.64
C THR A 31 -1.01 8.42 10.14
N GLY A 32 -2.04 7.67 10.57
CA GLY A 32 -3.34 8.21 10.97
C GLY A 32 -4.22 8.94 9.95
N LYS A 33 -3.82 9.13 8.69
CA LYS A 33 -4.77 9.54 7.65
C LYS A 33 -5.29 8.30 6.96
N LEU A 34 -6.27 7.66 7.61
CA LEU A 34 -7.40 7.13 6.83
C LEU A 34 -7.78 8.27 5.89
N SER A 35 -7.52 8.12 4.60
CA SER A 35 -8.08 9.09 3.66
C SER A 35 -9.58 8.89 3.76
N VAL A 36 -10.27 9.72 4.56
CA VAL A 36 -11.70 9.55 4.87
C VAL A 36 -12.53 9.56 3.56
N LYS A 37 -12.01 10.23 2.52
CA LYS A 37 -12.57 10.22 1.17
C LYS A 37 -12.38 8.90 0.42
N LEU A 38 -11.31 8.14 0.68
CA LEU A 38 -10.91 6.96 -0.10
C LEU A 38 -10.93 5.64 0.69
N TYR A 39 -11.20 5.68 2.01
CA TYR A 39 -11.17 4.52 2.90
C TYR A 39 -9.89 3.67 2.73
N SER A 40 -8.74 4.35 2.67
CA SER A 40 -7.44 3.73 2.45
C SER A 40 -6.50 3.92 3.64
N TRP A 41 -5.62 2.93 3.83
CA TRP A 41 -4.54 2.91 4.82
C TRP A 41 -3.19 3.02 4.14
N ARG A 42 -2.23 3.64 4.84
CA ARG A 42 -0.88 3.89 4.33
C ARG A 42 0.08 2.81 4.80
N TYR A 43 0.94 2.38 3.89
CA TYR A 43 1.95 1.35 4.13
C TYR A 43 3.27 1.79 3.51
N SER A 44 4.37 1.36 4.11
CA SER A 44 5.71 1.50 3.57
C SER A 44 6.20 0.17 3.03
N THR A 45 6.79 0.17 1.84
CA THR A 45 7.45 -1.01 1.27
C THR A 45 8.62 -0.60 0.38
N THR A 46 9.34 -1.56 -0.20
CA THR A 46 10.42 -1.29 -1.16
C THR A 46 9.86 -0.81 -2.50
N VAL A 47 10.71 -0.18 -3.32
CA VAL A 47 10.29 0.33 -4.64
C VAL A 47 9.77 -0.81 -5.52
N GLU A 48 10.44 -1.97 -5.50
CA GLU A 48 10.09 -3.14 -6.31
C GLU A 48 8.71 -3.68 -5.94
N ASN A 49 8.41 -3.80 -4.64
CA ASN A 49 7.11 -4.27 -4.18
C ASN A 49 6.00 -3.26 -4.47
N ALA A 50 6.28 -1.96 -4.32
CA ALA A 50 5.32 -0.91 -4.64
C ALA A 50 4.95 -0.92 -6.13
N LEU A 51 5.93 -1.12 -7.02
CA LEU A 51 5.70 -1.27 -8.45
C LEU A 51 4.90 -2.53 -8.78
N ALA A 52 5.26 -3.67 -8.19
CA ALA A 52 4.53 -4.92 -8.38
C ALA A 52 3.05 -4.78 -7.99
N LEU A 53 2.78 -4.22 -6.79
CA LEU A 53 1.42 -3.98 -6.32
C LEU A 53 0.65 -2.99 -7.20
N ARG A 54 1.32 -1.95 -7.73
CA ARG A 54 0.71 -0.99 -8.66
C ARG A 54 0.34 -1.64 -10.00
N LEU A 55 1.21 -2.47 -10.56
CA LEU A 55 0.95 -3.20 -11.82
C LEU A 55 -0.23 -4.16 -11.68
N MET A 56 -0.45 -4.71 -10.49
CA MET A 56 -1.62 -5.55 -10.17
C MET A 56 -2.90 -4.74 -9.88
N GLY A 57 -2.84 -3.41 -9.86
CA GLY A 57 -3.97 -2.56 -9.48
C GLY A 57 -4.31 -2.62 -7.98
N LEU A 58 -3.39 -3.15 -7.16
CA LEU A 58 -3.60 -3.42 -5.75
C LEU A 58 -3.16 -2.27 -4.84
N CYS A 59 -2.53 -1.21 -5.34
CA CYS A 59 -2.21 -0.04 -4.54
C CYS A 59 -2.12 1.25 -5.36
N THR A 60 -2.18 2.39 -4.67
CA THR A 60 -1.75 3.69 -5.19
C THR A 60 -0.40 4.04 -4.57
N ILE A 61 0.59 4.40 -5.38
CA ILE A 61 1.85 4.93 -4.87
C ILE A 61 1.64 6.41 -4.57
N GLU A 62 1.96 6.84 -3.36
CA GLU A 62 1.92 8.26 -3.02
C GLU A 62 3.16 8.94 -3.57
N ASP A 63 2.97 9.95 -4.41
CA ASP A 63 4.06 10.83 -4.82
C ASP A 63 4.50 11.64 -3.60
N GLN A 64 5.82 11.73 -3.37
CA GLN A 64 6.36 12.70 -2.42
C GLN A 64 6.06 14.07 -3.00
N VAL A 65 5.06 14.74 -2.41
CA VAL A 65 4.93 16.19 -2.55
C VAL A 65 6.08 16.75 -1.72
N ASP A 66 7.14 17.16 -2.40
CA ASP A 66 8.15 18.07 -1.83
C ASP A 66 7.49 19.41 -1.44
#